data_AF-A0A2D9SCC8-F1
#
_entry.id   AF-A0A2D9SCC8-F1
#
_cell.length_a   1.000
_cell.length_b   1.000
_cell.length_c   1.000
_cell.angle_alpha   90.00
_cell.angle_beta   90.00
_cell.angle_gamma   90.00
#
_symmetry.space_group_name_H-M   'P 1'
#
loop_
_entity.id
_entity.type
_entity.pdbx_description
1 polymer ?
#
loop_
_entity_poly.entity_id
_entity_poly.type
_entity_poly.pdbx_seq_one_letter_code
_entity_poly.pdbx_strand_id
1 'polypeptide(L)'
;MNLKQLITPKNEDGSVDHRYIPIAQSIVDLAGERVEAQLRKLYAATTNLEKESASAGLQLVIALFSIPMDERFERSKFKKHIREQLQEIGFKPSKVSKLMGAGEFYADYSSCTFNSDFDLESTEDEYNEKRERFLGEYFNNISKLYELSRMNGTAIHRVSTDLARDNKVYSQAELEKLRQIYPKDVYERRGRKPNRHHVQETNLLPSVVTHESLKVMEDAAEENVTRQPESAHSLISRFFTLVASGVIEQRLAEYTPAAQAHLIDEIKTGITLLEDFVSKNKTVEVTSVN
;
A
#
# COMPACT_ATOMS: atom_id res chain seq x y z
N MET A 1 -7.71 1.86 19.68
CA MET A 1 -7.85 3.30 20.02
C MET A 1 -8.37 3.42 21.45
N ASN A 2 -7.71 4.19 22.31
CA ASN A 2 -8.15 4.48 23.67
C ASN A 2 -8.67 5.93 23.71
N LEU A 3 -9.98 6.13 23.99
CA LEU A 3 -10.62 7.45 23.91
C LEU A 3 -10.03 8.44 24.91
N LYS A 4 -9.69 7.99 26.11
CA LYS A 4 -9.02 8.81 27.12
C LYS A 4 -7.71 9.37 26.59
N GLN A 5 -6.87 8.54 26.00
CA GLN A 5 -5.59 8.99 25.41
C GLN A 5 -5.81 9.91 24.19
N LEU A 6 -6.89 9.72 23.45
CA LEU A 6 -7.22 10.55 22.29
C LEU A 6 -7.59 11.98 22.68
N ILE A 7 -8.39 12.15 23.73
CA ILE A 7 -8.90 13.46 24.15
C ILE A 7 -8.01 14.17 25.16
N THR A 8 -7.05 13.46 25.77
CA THR A 8 -6.14 14.08 26.75
C THR A 8 -5.21 15.06 26.01
N PRO A 9 -5.14 16.33 26.45
CA PRO A 9 -4.19 17.30 25.90
C PRO A 9 -2.76 16.77 25.90
N LYS A 10 -1.97 17.21 24.92
CA LYS A 10 -0.56 16.84 24.76
C LYS A 10 0.33 18.05 25.02
N ASN A 11 1.52 17.79 25.56
CA ASN A 11 2.59 18.76 25.69
C ASN A 11 3.20 19.13 24.32
N GLU A 12 4.04 20.16 24.25
CA GLU A 12 4.70 20.60 23.00
C GLU A 12 5.54 19.49 22.34
N ASP A 13 6.13 18.60 23.15
CA ASP A 13 6.89 17.45 22.66
C ASP A 13 5.99 16.35 22.07
N GLY A 14 4.68 16.39 22.34
CA GLY A 14 3.67 15.42 21.92
C GLY A 14 3.38 14.32 22.96
N SER A 15 4.02 14.36 24.12
CA SER A 15 3.70 13.49 25.25
C SER A 15 2.33 13.84 25.85
N VAL A 16 1.67 12.87 26.48
CA VAL A 16 0.38 13.10 27.16
C VAL A 16 0.60 13.98 28.37
N ASP A 17 -0.17 15.06 28.50
CA ASP A 17 -0.13 15.88 29.71
C ASP A 17 -0.91 15.17 30.82
N HIS A 18 -0.16 14.53 31.71
CA HIS A 18 -0.70 13.73 32.81
C HIS A 18 -1.59 14.53 33.79
N ARG A 19 -1.50 15.86 33.82
CA ARG A 19 -2.34 16.71 34.67
C ARG A 19 -3.81 16.64 34.28
N TYR A 20 -4.11 16.41 33.00
CA TYR A 20 -5.48 16.37 32.48
C TYR A 20 -6.08 14.96 32.44
N ILE A 21 -5.31 13.92 32.79
CA ILE A 21 -5.77 12.53 32.83
C ILE A 21 -7.04 12.33 33.69
N PRO A 22 -7.14 12.90 34.91
CA PRO A 22 -8.35 12.75 35.72
C PRO A 22 -9.58 13.38 35.05
N ILE A 23 -9.42 14.57 34.48
CA ILE A 23 -10.51 15.28 33.79
C ILE A 23 -10.94 14.52 32.53
N ALA A 24 -9.98 14.04 31.73
CA ALA A 24 -10.26 13.22 30.56
C ALA A 24 -11.00 11.92 30.93
N GLN A 25 -10.65 11.31 32.06
CA GLN A 25 -11.39 10.15 32.58
C GLN A 25 -12.83 10.53 32.91
N SER A 26 -13.06 11.60 33.66
CA SER A 26 -14.41 12.07 33.99
C SER A 26 -15.26 12.39 32.75
N ILE A 27 -14.66 12.94 31.69
CA ILE A 27 -15.34 13.19 30.41
C ILE A 27 -15.76 11.87 29.74
N VAL A 28 -14.85 10.87 29.70
CA VAL A 28 -15.15 9.55 29.13
C VAL A 28 -16.26 8.85 29.91
N ASP A 29 -16.18 8.88 31.25
CA ASP A 29 -17.18 8.27 32.13
C ASP A 29 -18.56 8.93 31.96
N LEU A 30 -18.60 10.25 31.81
CA LEU A 30 -19.84 11.00 31.56
C LEU A 30 -20.42 10.74 30.16
N ALA A 31 -19.57 10.66 29.13
CA ALA A 31 -20.01 10.33 27.77
C ALA A 31 -20.57 8.91 27.65
N GLY A 32 -20.05 8.01 28.49
CA GLY A 32 -20.48 6.62 28.61
C GLY A 32 -19.95 5.71 27.50
N GLU A 33 -19.99 4.41 27.79
CA GLU A 33 -19.41 3.37 26.94
C GLU A 33 -19.98 3.34 25.52
N ARG A 34 -21.26 3.71 25.34
CA ARG A 34 -21.91 3.75 24.02
C ARG A 34 -21.20 4.73 23.08
N VAL A 35 -20.79 5.91 23.57
CA VAL A 35 -20.09 6.91 22.76
C VAL A 35 -18.70 6.40 22.40
N GLU A 36 -17.97 5.83 23.35
CA GLU A 36 -16.66 5.24 23.08
C GLU A 36 -16.74 4.12 22.03
N ALA A 37 -17.72 3.22 22.16
CA ALA A 37 -17.92 2.13 21.22
C ALA A 37 -18.21 2.64 19.79
N GLN A 38 -19.03 3.67 19.65
CA GLN A 38 -19.33 4.27 18.34
C GLN A 38 -18.11 4.96 17.73
N LEU A 39 -17.34 5.72 18.51
CA LEU A 39 -16.11 6.37 18.04
C LEU A 39 -15.05 5.33 17.63
N ARG A 40 -14.93 4.24 18.38
CA ARG A 40 -14.03 3.12 18.03
C ARG A 40 -14.47 2.42 16.75
N LYS A 41 -15.78 2.20 16.58
CA LYS A 41 -16.36 1.64 15.34
C LYS A 41 -16.08 2.55 14.15
N LEU A 42 -16.29 3.86 14.30
CA LEU A 42 -16.01 4.84 13.26
C LEU A 42 -14.53 4.80 12.86
N TYR A 43 -13.61 4.83 13.84
CA TYR A 43 -12.17 4.76 13.59
C TYR A 43 -11.75 3.49 12.83
N ALA A 44 -12.31 2.34 13.22
CA ALA A 44 -12.01 1.07 12.54
C ALA A 44 -12.56 1.06 11.11
N ALA A 45 -13.81 1.52 10.92
CA ALA A 45 -14.45 1.59 9.62
C ALA A 45 -13.68 2.50 8.64
N THR A 46 -13.29 3.71 9.07
CA THR A 46 -12.53 4.64 8.23
C THR A 46 -11.14 4.12 7.92
N THR A 47 -10.47 3.48 8.89
CA THR A 47 -9.14 2.88 8.66
C THR A 47 -9.20 1.70 7.69
N ASN A 48 -10.25 0.88 7.74
CA ASN A 48 -10.44 -0.22 6.79
C ASN A 48 -10.76 0.30 5.39
N LEU A 49 -11.67 1.26 5.27
CA LEU A 49 -11.99 1.92 3.99
C LEU A 49 -10.76 2.59 3.36
N GLU A 50 -9.94 3.27 4.16
CA GLU A 50 -8.68 3.87 3.73
C GLU A 50 -7.73 2.80 3.18
N LYS A 51 -7.65 1.63 3.84
CA LYS A 51 -6.80 0.50 3.41
C LYS A 51 -7.30 -0.15 2.12
N GLU A 52 -8.60 -0.40 2.03
CA GLU A 52 -9.25 -0.99 0.84
C GLU A 52 -9.14 -0.06 -0.37
N SER A 53 -9.23 1.25 -0.15
CA SER A 53 -9.15 2.27 -1.20
C SER A 53 -7.70 2.65 -1.57
N ALA A 54 -6.70 2.16 -0.85
CA ALA A 54 -5.31 2.59 -1.03
C ALA A 54 -4.76 2.28 -2.43
N SER A 55 -5.17 1.16 -3.03
CA SER A 55 -4.79 0.79 -4.40
C SER A 55 -5.38 1.75 -5.44
N ALA A 56 -6.64 2.15 -5.29
CA ALA A 56 -7.28 3.14 -6.15
C ALA A 56 -6.58 4.52 -6.02
N GLY A 57 -6.25 4.91 -4.79
CA GLY A 57 -5.45 6.11 -4.54
C GLY A 57 -4.07 6.05 -5.22
N LEU A 58 -3.39 4.91 -5.16
CA LEU A 58 -2.11 4.70 -5.83
C LEU A 58 -2.25 4.80 -7.36
N GLN A 59 -3.27 4.17 -7.95
CA GLN A 59 -3.51 4.22 -9.40
C GLN A 59 -3.77 5.64 -9.90
N LEU A 60 -4.53 6.45 -9.14
CA LEU A 60 -4.73 7.86 -9.48
C LEU A 60 -3.40 8.63 -9.50
N VAL A 61 -2.53 8.39 -8.51
CA VAL A 61 -1.21 9.02 -8.46
C VAL A 61 -0.33 8.53 -9.61
N ILE A 62 -0.35 7.24 -9.95
CA ILE A 62 0.39 6.71 -11.10
C ILE A 62 -0.06 7.44 -12.37
N ALA A 63 -1.37 7.55 -12.60
CA ALA A 63 -1.91 8.27 -13.76
C ALA A 63 -1.43 9.73 -13.82
N LEU A 64 -1.37 10.43 -12.68
CA LEU A 64 -0.81 11.78 -12.61
C LEU A 64 0.65 11.84 -13.12
N PHE A 65 1.48 10.86 -12.76
CA PHE A 65 2.90 10.87 -13.15
C PHE A 65 3.16 10.28 -14.54
N SER A 66 2.29 9.41 -15.03
CA SER A 66 2.38 8.78 -16.35
C SER A 66 1.96 9.70 -17.50
N ILE A 67 1.13 10.72 -17.25
CA ILE A 67 0.71 11.67 -18.29
C ILE A 67 1.81 12.72 -18.52
N PRO A 68 2.29 12.92 -19.76
CA PRO A 68 3.26 13.96 -20.05
C PRO A 68 2.65 15.34 -19.78
N MET A 69 3.32 16.12 -18.94
CA MET A 69 2.90 17.46 -18.50
C MET A 69 4.14 18.32 -18.22
N ASP A 70 4.00 19.64 -18.25
CA ASP A 70 5.06 20.52 -17.77
C ASP A 70 5.27 20.35 -16.25
N GLU A 71 6.49 20.01 -15.85
CA GLU A 71 6.84 19.67 -14.47
C GLU A 71 6.71 20.88 -13.53
N ARG A 72 7.06 22.09 -14.01
CA ARG A 72 7.13 23.30 -13.19
C ARG A 72 5.76 23.88 -12.89
N PHE A 73 4.84 23.85 -13.86
CA PHE A 73 3.56 24.52 -13.79
C PHE A 73 2.41 23.54 -13.62
N GLU A 74 2.21 22.63 -14.57
CA GLU A 74 1.04 21.74 -14.61
C GLU A 74 1.14 20.68 -13.53
N ARG A 75 2.23 19.91 -13.53
CA ARG A 75 2.38 18.80 -12.58
C ARG A 75 2.47 19.28 -11.15
N SER A 76 3.19 20.38 -10.89
CA SER A 76 3.25 21.00 -9.56
C SER A 76 1.85 21.36 -9.02
N LYS A 77 0.99 21.95 -9.88
CA LYS A 77 -0.38 22.32 -9.51
C LYS A 77 -1.26 21.09 -9.25
N PHE A 78 -1.19 20.08 -10.12
CA PHE A 78 -1.95 18.84 -9.92
C PHE A 78 -1.46 18.03 -8.73
N LYS A 79 -0.15 17.95 -8.45
CA LYS A 79 0.42 17.31 -7.25
C LYS A 79 -0.15 17.92 -5.98
N LYS A 80 -0.25 19.25 -5.92
CA LYS A 80 -0.86 19.96 -4.78
C LYS A 80 -2.35 19.63 -4.68
N HIS A 81 -3.09 19.80 -5.77
CA HIS A 81 -4.54 19.61 -5.77
C HIS A 81 -4.94 18.16 -5.44
N ILE A 82 -4.32 17.16 -6.05
CA ILE A 82 -4.59 15.74 -5.77
C ILE A 82 -4.26 15.40 -4.31
N ARG A 83 -3.18 15.96 -3.75
CA ARG A 83 -2.86 15.77 -2.32
C ARG A 83 -3.98 16.31 -1.42
N GLU A 84 -4.50 17.50 -1.72
CA GLU A 84 -5.60 18.11 -0.97
C GLU A 84 -6.89 17.28 -1.10
N GLN A 85 -7.24 16.87 -2.33
CA GLN A 85 -8.45 16.08 -2.59
C GLN A 85 -8.41 14.68 -1.96
N LEU A 86 -7.26 14.01 -1.98
CA LEU A 86 -7.11 12.72 -1.29
C LEU A 86 -7.31 12.87 0.23
N GLN A 87 -6.81 13.96 0.82
CA GLN A 87 -7.02 14.24 2.25
C GLN A 87 -8.49 14.57 2.55
N GLU A 88 -9.15 15.33 1.67
CA GLU A 88 -10.57 15.69 1.79
C GLU A 88 -11.47 14.44 1.76
N ILE A 89 -11.14 13.45 0.94
CA ILE A 89 -11.87 12.17 0.86
C ILE A 89 -11.61 11.26 2.08
N GLY A 90 -10.61 11.57 2.91
CA GLY A 90 -10.38 10.91 4.20
C GLY A 90 -9.06 10.16 4.32
N PHE A 91 -8.14 10.26 3.34
CA PHE A 91 -6.79 9.72 3.51
C PHE A 91 -5.99 10.57 4.51
N LYS A 92 -5.22 9.90 5.37
CA LYS A 92 -4.33 10.60 6.31
C LYS A 92 -3.19 11.30 5.54
N PRO A 93 -2.75 12.51 5.94
CA PRO A 93 -1.67 13.23 5.25
C PRO A 93 -0.38 12.43 5.09
N SER A 94 -0.04 11.59 6.08
CA SER A 94 1.12 10.70 6.02
C SER A 94 0.96 9.61 4.96
N LYS A 95 -0.24 9.03 4.80
CA LYS A 95 -0.56 8.03 3.79
C LYS A 95 -0.60 8.64 2.39
N VAL A 96 -1.17 9.84 2.23
CA VAL A 96 -1.11 10.58 0.96
C VAL A 96 0.33 10.86 0.56
N SER A 97 1.17 11.28 1.50
CA SER A 97 2.61 11.48 1.21
C SER A 97 3.29 10.19 0.73
N LYS A 98 2.91 9.03 1.31
CA LYS A 98 3.40 7.72 0.85
C LYS A 98 2.90 7.36 -0.54
N LEU A 99 1.60 7.56 -0.81
CA LEU A 99 0.99 7.34 -2.13
C LEU A 99 1.68 8.18 -3.21
N MET A 100 1.90 9.47 -2.95
CA MET A 100 2.58 10.37 -3.89
C MET A 100 3.97 9.87 -4.27
N GLY A 101 4.79 9.48 -3.28
CA GLY A 101 6.14 8.97 -3.57
C GLY A 101 6.15 7.61 -4.25
N ALA A 102 5.26 6.70 -3.83
CA ALA A 102 5.14 5.37 -4.43
C ALA A 102 4.66 5.43 -5.88
N GLY A 103 3.67 6.27 -6.19
CA GLY A 103 3.13 6.41 -7.54
C GLY A 103 4.08 7.13 -8.49
N GLU A 104 4.81 8.15 -8.02
CA GLU A 104 5.90 8.79 -8.78
C GLU A 104 6.97 7.77 -9.16
N PHE A 105 7.48 7.01 -8.19
CA PHE A 105 8.47 5.95 -8.46
C PHE A 105 7.96 4.89 -9.43
N TYR A 106 6.72 4.43 -9.26
CA TYR A 106 6.14 3.44 -10.15
C TYR A 106 6.08 3.96 -11.59
N ALA A 107 5.55 5.18 -11.79
CA ALA A 107 5.44 5.78 -13.12
C ALA A 107 6.83 5.98 -13.75
N ASP A 108 7.77 6.57 -13.02
CA ASP A 108 9.14 6.80 -13.49
C ASP A 108 9.82 5.49 -13.89
N TYR A 109 9.78 4.48 -13.02
CA TYR A 109 10.40 3.17 -13.28
C TYR A 109 9.71 2.43 -14.42
N SER A 110 8.39 2.51 -14.54
CA SER A 110 7.64 1.91 -15.65
C SER A 110 7.97 2.54 -17.00
N SER A 111 8.34 3.82 -17.00
CA SER A 111 8.71 4.56 -18.21
C SER A 111 10.17 4.35 -18.65
N CYS A 112 11.00 3.70 -17.82
CA CYS A 112 12.38 3.38 -18.20
C CYS A 112 12.40 2.45 -19.41
N THR A 113 13.01 2.89 -20.50
CA THR A 113 13.15 2.12 -21.73
C THR A 113 14.46 1.34 -21.73
N PHE A 114 14.45 0.18 -22.39
CA PHE A 114 15.65 -0.59 -22.68
C PHE A 114 16.69 0.28 -23.42
N ASN A 115 17.96 0.17 -23.03
CA ASN A 115 19.05 0.86 -23.70
C ASN A 115 20.14 -0.14 -24.10
N SER A 116 20.22 -0.44 -25.40
CA SER A 116 21.16 -1.42 -25.96
C SER A 116 22.64 -1.12 -25.67
N ASP A 117 22.99 0.14 -25.39
CA ASP A 117 24.38 0.53 -25.12
C ASP A 117 24.81 0.20 -23.68
N PHE A 118 23.84 0.02 -22.77
CA PHE A 118 24.08 -0.25 -21.35
C PHE A 118 23.59 -1.65 -20.93
N ASP A 119 22.58 -2.18 -21.59
CA ASP A 119 21.92 -3.44 -21.27
C ASP A 119 22.42 -4.60 -22.17
N LEU A 120 23.74 -4.66 -22.38
CA LEU A 120 24.42 -5.58 -23.30
C LEU A 120 24.18 -7.08 -23.04
N GLU A 121 23.69 -7.44 -21.85
CA GLU A 121 23.46 -8.83 -21.41
C GLU A 121 22.00 -9.28 -21.48
N SER A 122 21.09 -8.45 -21.99
CA SER A 122 19.65 -8.77 -22.05
C SER A 122 19.00 -8.28 -23.33
N THR A 123 18.01 -9.04 -23.81
CA THR A 123 17.11 -8.56 -24.86
C THR A 123 16.13 -7.53 -24.31
N GLU A 124 15.51 -6.73 -25.18
CA GLU A 124 14.47 -5.78 -24.79
C GLU A 124 13.29 -6.49 -24.10
N ASP A 125 12.90 -7.67 -24.59
CA ASP A 125 11.84 -8.49 -23.99
C ASP A 125 12.21 -8.95 -22.57
N GLU A 126 13.43 -9.45 -22.37
CA GLU A 126 13.92 -9.85 -21.04
C GLU A 126 13.99 -8.66 -20.07
N TYR A 127 14.37 -7.47 -20.56
CA TYR A 127 14.37 -6.25 -19.77
C TYR A 127 12.94 -5.88 -19.33
N ASN A 128 12.01 -5.88 -20.28
CA ASN A 128 10.60 -5.56 -20.02
C ASN A 128 9.98 -6.57 -19.05
N GLU A 129 10.24 -7.87 -19.21
CA GLU A 129 9.75 -8.92 -18.29
C GLU A 129 10.31 -8.73 -16.87
N LYS A 130 11.62 -8.45 -16.73
CA LYS A 130 12.23 -8.17 -15.42
C LYS A 130 11.60 -6.94 -14.76
N ARG A 131 11.37 -5.86 -15.53
CA ARG A 131 10.75 -4.63 -15.05
C ARG A 131 9.32 -4.89 -14.58
N GLU A 132 8.52 -5.57 -15.38
CA GLU A 132 7.12 -5.91 -15.06
C GLU A 132 7.04 -6.85 -13.85
N ARG A 133 7.93 -7.84 -13.76
CA ARG A 133 8.03 -8.72 -12.60
C ARG A 133 8.39 -7.95 -11.34
N PHE A 134 9.36 -7.04 -11.41
CA PHE A 134 9.75 -6.19 -10.28
C PHE A 134 8.60 -5.31 -9.83
N LEU A 135 7.96 -4.60 -10.76
CA LEU A 135 6.82 -3.75 -10.43
C LEU A 135 5.65 -4.57 -9.90
N GLY A 136 5.31 -5.71 -10.49
CA GLY A 136 4.23 -6.59 -10.05
C GLY A 136 4.42 -7.12 -8.62
N GLU A 137 5.64 -7.48 -8.25
CA GLU A 137 5.97 -7.96 -6.90
C GLU A 137 5.77 -6.85 -5.85
N TYR A 138 6.27 -5.64 -6.13
CA TYR A 138 6.25 -4.56 -5.15
C TYR A 138 4.97 -3.71 -5.19
N PHE A 139 4.19 -3.74 -6.29
CA PHE A 139 2.96 -2.96 -6.47
C PHE A 139 1.88 -3.26 -5.42
N ASN A 140 1.79 -4.51 -4.99
CA ASN A 140 0.81 -4.94 -3.98
C ASN A 140 1.06 -4.34 -2.59
N ASN A 141 2.19 -3.65 -2.37
CA ASN A 141 2.50 -3.01 -1.11
C ASN A 141 3.06 -1.59 -1.30
N ILE A 142 2.18 -0.60 -1.17
CA ILE A 142 2.49 0.84 -1.22
C ILE A 142 3.66 1.20 -0.30
N SER A 143 3.77 0.59 0.88
CA SER A 143 4.86 0.90 1.81
C SER A 143 6.20 0.45 1.26
N LYS A 144 6.26 -0.71 0.59
CA LYS A 144 7.50 -1.16 -0.07
C LYS A 144 7.88 -0.26 -1.24
N LEU A 145 6.92 0.10 -2.11
CA LEU A 145 7.16 1.07 -3.20
C LEU A 145 7.63 2.42 -2.66
N TYR A 146 7.06 2.88 -1.55
CA TYR A 146 7.47 4.12 -0.92
C TYR A 146 8.89 4.06 -0.34
N GLU A 147 9.32 2.92 0.21
CA GLU A 147 10.72 2.79 0.62
C GLU A 147 11.65 2.80 -0.60
N LEU A 148 11.29 2.10 -1.68
CA LEU A 148 12.04 2.12 -2.94
C LEU A 148 12.14 3.53 -3.56
N SER A 149 11.05 4.31 -3.51
CA SER A 149 11.02 5.69 -4.05
C SER A 149 12.02 6.64 -3.38
N ARG A 150 12.53 6.25 -2.21
CA ARG A 150 13.46 7.02 -1.38
C ARG A 150 14.88 6.45 -1.40
N MET A 151 15.13 5.44 -2.23
CA MET A 151 16.48 4.90 -2.46
C MET A 151 17.13 5.54 -3.67
N ASN A 152 18.46 5.50 -3.71
CA ASN A 152 19.19 5.82 -4.94
C ASN A 152 19.09 4.68 -5.98
N GLY A 153 19.51 4.97 -7.22
CA GLY A 153 19.46 4.00 -8.32
C GLY A 153 20.26 2.72 -8.05
N THR A 154 21.38 2.79 -7.33
CA THR A 154 22.22 1.62 -7.01
C THR A 154 21.48 0.60 -6.13
N ALA A 155 20.77 1.07 -5.10
CA ALA A 155 19.99 0.18 -4.25
C ALA A 155 18.77 -0.39 -5.00
N ILE A 156 18.09 0.41 -5.82
CA ILE A 156 16.97 -0.07 -6.65
C ILE A 156 17.46 -1.17 -7.60
N HIS A 157 18.59 -0.94 -8.28
CA HIS A 157 19.21 -1.93 -9.17
C HIS A 157 19.56 -3.22 -8.42
N ARG A 158 20.10 -3.12 -7.20
CA ARG A 158 20.38 -4.28 -6.34
C ARG A 158 19.11 -5.06 -6.02
N VAL A 159 18.05 -4.39 -5.55
CA VAL A 159 16.79 -5.08 -5.21
C VAL A 159 16.20 -5.75 -6.45
N SER A 160 16.26 -5.09 -7.61
CA SER A 160 15.81 -5.66 -8.89
C SER A 160 16.64 -6.89 -9.31
N THR A 161 17.97 -6.81 -9.19
CA THR A 161 18.88 -7.92 -9.51
C THR A 161 18.68 -9.12 -8.57
N ASP A 162 18.57 -8.88 -7.26
CA ASP A 162 18.36 -9.93 -6.27
C ASP A 162 17.01 -10.63 -6.48
N LEU A 163 15.98 -9.90 -6.90
CA LEU A 163 14.69 -10.50 -7.29
C LEU A 163 14.83 -11.33 -8.56
N ALA A 164 15.52 -10.82 -9.59
CA ALA A 164 15.65 -11.49 -10.87
C ALA A 164 16.52 -12.77 -10.79
N ARG A 165 17.62 -12.74 -10.03
CA ARG A 165 18.59 -13.85 -9.93
C ARG A 165 18.28 -14.83 -8.81
N ASP A 166 17.95 -14.31 -7.62
CA ASP A 166 17.83 -15.12 -6.40
C ASP A 166 16.38 -15.29 -5.94
N ASN A 167 15.40 -14.75 -6.69
CA ASN A 167 13.99 -14.67 -6.29
C ASN A 167 13.78 -14.03 -4.92
N LYS A 168 14.70 -13.15 -4.50
CA LYS A 168 14.66 -12.54 -3.18
C LYS A 168 13.67 -11.38 -3.15
N VAL A 169 12.61 -11.54 -2.37
CA VAL A 169 11.65 -10.48 -2.08
C VAL A 169 12.01 -9.81 -0.76
N TYR A 170 12.33 -8.51 -0.80
CA TYR A 170 12.64 -7.76 0.40
C TYR A 170 11.37 -7.45 1.20
N SER A 171 11.43 -7.64 2.51
CA SER A 171 10.44 -7.12 3.46
C SER A 171 10.54 -5.60 3.59
N GLN A 172 9.50 -4.95 4.13
CA GLN A 172 9.51 -3.51 4.35
C GLN A 172 10.67 -3.08 5.26
N ALA A 173 10.94 -3.84 6.33
CA ALA A 173 12.01 -3.53 7.27
C ALA A 173 13.41 -3.65 6.62
N GLU A 174 13.60 -4.61 5.72
CA GLU A 174 14.86 -4.74 4.99
C GLU A 174 15.04 -3.62 3.97
N LEU A 175 13.96 -3.21 3.27
CA LEU A 175 13.99 -2.04 2.40
C LEU A 175 14.31 -0.77 3.20
N GLU A 176 13.72 -0.59 4.37
CA GLU A 176 14.02 0.57 5.21
C GLU A 176 15.52 0.60 5.63
N LYS A 177 16.08 -0.55 6.02
CA LYS A 177 17.52 -0.67 6.32
C LYS A 177 18.35 -0.33 5.08
N LEU A 178 17.96 -0.83 3.91
CA LEU A 178 18.67 -0.56 2.67
C LEU A 178 18.61 0.94 2.30
N ARG A 179 17.45 1.59 2.48
CA ARG A 179 17.27 3.04 2.31
C ARG A 179 18.19 3.85 3.21
N GLN A 180 18.39 3.43 4.46
CA GLN A 180 19.30 4.13 5.37
C GLN A 180 20.76 4.11 4.89
N ILE A 181 21.17 3.03 4.20
CA ILE A 181 22.51 2.87 3.62
C ILE A 181 22.63 3.62 2.29
N TYR A 182 21.59 3.57 1.46
CA TYR A 182 21.57 4.12 0.10
C TYR A 182 20.40 5.10 -0.12
N PRO A 183 20.39 6.25 0.58
CA PRO A 183 19.28 7.20 0.46
C PRO A 183 19.29 7.90 -0.90
N LYS A 184 18.11 8.26 -1.40
CA LYS A 184 17.94 9.08 -2.62
C LYS A 184 18.55 10.47 -2.46
N ASP A 185 18.39 11.07 -1.28
CA ASP A 185 19.05 12.31 -0.88
C ASP A 185 20.02 12.06 0.28
N VAL A 186 21.31 12.35 0.07
CA VAL A 186 22.39 12.13 1.05
C VAL A 186 22.18 12.99 2.32
N TYR A 187 21.50 14.13 2.18
CA TYR A 187 21.14 15.03 3.28
C TYR A 187 19.83 14.65 3.98
N GLU A 188 19.15 13.59 3.55
CA GLU A 188 17.88 13.16 4.14
C GLU A 188 18.10 12.65 5.57
N ARG A 189 17.71 13.47 6.56
CA ARG A 189 17.87 13.16 7.99
C ARG A 189 16.74 12.29 8.57
N ARG A 190 15.68 12.02 7.81
CA ARG A 190 14.49 11.27 8.30
C ARG A 190 14.80 9.78 8.47
N GLY A 191 14.74 9.31 9.71
CA GLY A 191 15.00 7.90 10.09
C GLY A 191 16.46 7.59 10.44
N ARG A 192 17.38 8.57 10.35
CA ARG A 192 18.73 8.40 10.93
C ARG A 192 18.61 8.60 12.44
N LYS A 193 18.98 7.57 13.22
CA LYS A 193 19.13 7.74 14.67
C LYS A 193 20.16 8.87 14.90
N PRO A 194 19.81 9.94 15.62
CA PRO A 194 20.75 11.01 15.89
C PRO A 194 21.94 10.43 16.64
N ASN A 195 23.13 10.60 16.07
CA ASN A 195 24.38 10.19 16.70
C ASN A 195 24.60 11.15 17.88
N ARG A 196 24.36 10.69 19.12
CA ARG A 196 24.42 11.51 20.36
C ARG A 196 25.84 11.93 20.77
N HIS A 197 26.80 11.95 19.84
CA HIS A 197 28.17 12.36 20.08
C HIS A 197 28.60 13.49 19.14
N HIS A 198 27.87 14.61 19.13
CA HIS A 198 28.41 15.97 18.98
C HIS A 198 27.26 16.98 18.84
N VAL A 199 26.89 17.60 19.95
CA VAL A 199 26.29 18.94 19.92
C VAL A 199 26.92 19.71 21.08
N GLN A 200 28.00 20.43 20.79
CA GLN A 200 28.31 21.63 21.54
C GLN A 200 27.59 22.79 20.84
N GLU A 201 26.78 23.46 21.66
CA GLU A 201 26.24 24.81 21.59
C GLU A 201 26.57 25.64 20.33
N THR A 202 25.52 26.15 19.69
CA THR A 202 25.40 27.61 19.49
C THR A 202 24.00 28.02 19.04
N ASN A 203 23.46 28.97 19.82
CA ASN A 203 22.57 30.06 19.45
C ASN A 203 21.06 29.82 19.25
N LEU A 204 20.36 30.22 20.31
CA LEU A 204 19.01 30.74 20.39
C LEU A 204 18.72 31.83 19.33
N LEU A 205 17.53 31.81 18.75
CA LEU A 205 16.54 32.90 18.78
C LEU A 205 15.17 32.40 18.23
N PRO A 206 14.05 33.00 18.65
CA PRO A 206 12.71 32.42 18.56
C PRO A 206 11.95 32.86 17.31
N SER A 207 11.15 31.98 16.72
CA SER A 207 10.06 32.43 15.84
C SER A 207 8.82 31.53 15.87
N VAL A 208 7.76 32.17 16.35
CA VAL A 208 6.39 32.17 15.81
C VAL A 208 5.66 30.83 15.66
N VAL A 209 4.77 30.64 16.63
CA VAL A 209 3.54 29.86 16.63
C VAL A 209 2.92 29.73 15.23
N THR A 210 2.85 28.51 14.74
CA THR A 210 1.77 28.06 13.84
C THR A 210 1.22 26.76 14.41
N HIS A 211 -0.02 26.83 14.88
CA HIS A 211 -0.79 25.65 15.26
C HIS A 211 -1.09 24.83 14.01
N GLU A 212 -0.64 23.58 13.97
CA GLU A 212 -1.34 22.57 13.19
C GLU A 212 -1.18 21.19 13.82
N SER A 213 -2.35 20.60 14.08
CA SER A 213 -2.59 19.43 14.88
C SER A 213 -2.19 18.13 14.16
N LEU A 214 -2.01 17.09 14.99
CA LEU A 214 -1.90 15.65 14.69
C LEU A 214 -0.52 15.17 14.18
N LYS A 215 0.44 15.16 15.12
CA LYS A 215 1.55 14.19 15.09
C LYS A 215 1.00 12.76 14.97
N VAL A 216 1.43 12.12 13.89
CA VAL A 216 1.34 10.71 13.55
C VAL A 216 1.82 9.86 14.73
N MET A 217 0.97 8.99 15.24
CA MET A 217 1.43 7.82 16.00
C MET A 217 1.91 6.80 14.97
N GLU A 218 3.24 6.64 14.88
CA GLU A 218 3.88 5.51 14.24
C GLU A 218 3.54 4.21 15.00
N ASP A 219 3.19 3.20 14.21
CA ASP A 219 3.33 1.76 14.45
C ASP A 219 2.78 1.21 15.77
N ALA A 220 1.48 0.91 15.75
CA ALA A 220 0.97 -0.23 16.50
C ALA A 220 1.58 -1.51 15.91
N ALA A 221 2.19 -2.29 16.81
CA ALA A 221 2.84 -3.55 16.54
C ALA A 221 2.04 -4.48 15.62
N GLU A 222 2.79 -5.22 14.80
CA GLU A 222 2.31 -6.35 14.00
C GLU A 222 1.55 -7.35 14.88
N GLU A 223 0.22 -7.27 14.88
CA GLU A 223 -0.63 -8.38 15.28
C GLU A 223 -0.97 -9.19 14.04
N ASN A 224 -0.64 -10.48 14.12
CA ASN A 224 -0.83 -11.50 13.10
C ASN A 224 -2.19 -11.38 12.41
N VAL A 225 -2.16 -11.07 11.11
CA VAL A 225 -3.33 -11.02 10.24
C VAL A 225 -3.84 -12.44 10.03
N THR A 226 -4.83 -12.85 10.82
CA THR A 226 -5.80 -13.86 10.36
C THR A 226 -6.64 -13.21 9.27
N ARG A 227 -6.30 -13.49 8.01
CA ARG A 227 -7.09 -13.13 6.81
C ARG A 227 -8.52 -13.65 7.01
N GLN A 228 -9.52 -12.77 6.95
CA GLN A 228 -10.89 -13.25 6.71
C GLN A 228 -11.00 -13.72 5.25
N PRO A 229 -11.68 -14.85 4.99
CA PRO A 229 -11.80 -15.37 3.64
C PRO A 229 -12.78 -14.51 2.83
N GLU A 230 -12.43 -14.26 1.56
CA GLU A 230 -13.36 -13.72 0.57
C GLU A 230 -14.65 -14.55 0.57
N SER A 231 -15.81 -13.88 0.45
CA SER A 231 -17.07 -14.61 0.43
C SER A 231 -17.07 -15.58 -0.76
N ALA A 232 -17.38 -16.86 -0.51
CA ALA A 232 -17.37 -17.91 -1.54
C ALA A 232 -18.22 -17.53 -2.76
N HIS A 233 -19.26 -16.73 -2.55
CA HIS A 233 -20.12 -16.20 -3.60
C HIS A 233 -19.39 -15.25 -4.57
N SER A 234 -18.47 -14.42 -4.09
CA SER A 234 -17.67 -13.50 -4.91
C SER A 234 -16.71 -14.28 -5.82
N LEU A 235 -16.03 -15.28 -5.26
CA LEU A 235 -15.10 -16.14 -5.99
C LEU A 235 -15.80 -16.95 -7.08
N ILE A 236 -16.94 -17.56 -6.75
CA ILE A 236 -17.74 -18.35 -7.70
C ILE A 236 -18.30 -17.46 -8.82
N SER A 237 -18.85 -16.29 -8.49
CA SER A 237 -19.38 -15.36 -9.49
C SER A 237 -18.30 -14.82 -10.42
N ARG A 238 -17.09 -14.52 -9.90
CA ARG A 238 -15.96 -14.09 -10.72
C ARG A 238 -15.49 -15.18 -11.67
N PHE A 239 -15.45 -16.43 -11.23
CA PHE A 239 -15.13 -17.57 -12.09
C PHE A 239 -16.13 -17.71 -13.26
N PHE A 240 -17.43 -17.72 -12.99
CA PHE A 240 -18.44 -17.79 -14.05
C PHE A 240 -18.41 -16.61 -15.02
N THR A 241 -18.07 -15.42 -14.53
CA THR A 241 -17.92 -14.22 -15.37
C THR A 241 -16.74 -14.36 -16.34
N LEU A 242 -15.63 -14.95 -15.89
CA LEU A 242 -14.46 -15.19 -16.72
C LEU A 242 -14.70 -16.27 -17.79
N VAL A 243 -15.47 -17.31 -17.45
CA VAL A 243 -15.89 -18.35 -18.42
C VAL A 243 -16.85 -17.75 -19.45
N ALA A 244 -17.88 -17.01 -19.02
CA ALA A 244 -18.89 -16.47 -19.94
C ALA A 244 -18.36 -15.37 -20.86
N SER A 245 -17.29 -14.67 -20.46
CA SER A 245 -16.70 -13.58 -21.23
C SER A 245 -15.72 -14.01 -22.32
N GLY A 246 -15.43 -15.32 -22.46
CA GLY A 246 -14.50 -15.82 -23.47
C GLY A 246 -13.01 -15.57 -23.14
N VAL A 247 -12.73 -14.98 -21.97
CA VAL A 247 -11.38 -14.56 -21.56
C VAL A 247 -10.50 -15.79 -21.31
N ILE A 248 -11.09 -16.89 -20.86
CA ILE A 248 -10.34 -18.14 -20.61
C ILE A 248 -9.90 -18.77 -21.93
N GLU A 249 -10.75 -18.76 -22.96
CA GLU A 249 -10.42 -19.25 -24.30
C GLU A 249 -9.32 -18.41 -24.96
N GLN A 250 -9.38 -17.09 -24.79
CA GLN A 250 -8.36 -16.17 -25.29
C GLN A 250 -7.00 -16.41 -24.62
N ARG A 251 -7.00 -16.68 -23.31
CA ARG A 251 -5.78 -17.02 -22.57
C ARG A 251 -5.26 -18.42 -22.90
N LEU A 252 -6.15 -19.39 -23.13
CA LEU A 252 -5.74 -20.73 -23.56
C LEU A 252 -5.05 -20.71 -24.92
N ALA A 253 -5.48 -19.85 -25.84
CA ALA A 253 -4.88 -19.70 -27.17
C ALA A 253 -3.40 -19.27 -27.15
N GLU A 254 -2.93 -18.66 -26.05
CA GLU A 254 -1.53 -18.25 -25.85
C GLU A 254 -0.60 -19.43 -25.51
N TYR A 255 -1.15 -20.61 -25.19
CA TYR A 255 -0.39 -21.79 -24.80
C TYR A 255 -0.17 -22.77 -25.95
N THR A 256 0.87 -23.61 -25.83
CA THR A 256 1.12 -24.69 -26.78
C THR A 256 0.00 -25.74 -26.75
N PRO A 257 -0.28 -26.48 -27.86
CA PRO A 257 -1.36 -27.47 -27.89
C PRO A 257 -1.27 -28.55 -26.82
N ALA A 258 -0.05 -28.93 -26.41
CA ALA A 258 0.16 -29.90 -25.33
C ALA A 258 -0.19 -29.32 -23.95
N ALA A 259 0.16 -28.05 -23.70
CA ALA A 259 -0.20 -27.35 -22.46
C ALA A 259 -1.71 -27.05 -22.39
N GLN A 260 -2.33 -26.70 -23.52
CA GLN A 260 -3.78 -26.57 -23.63
C GLN A 260 -4.50 -27.88 -23.29
N ALA A 261 -4.04 -29.00 -23.86
CA ALA A 261 -4.63 -30.31 -23.59
C ALA A 261 -4.51 -30.70 -22.10
N HIS A 262 -3.36 -30.42 -21.47
CA HIS A 262 -3.15 -30.66 -20.05
C HIS A 262 -4.08 -29.82 -19.17
N LEU A 263 -4.19 -28.51 -19.45
CA LEU A 263 -5.09 -27.60 -18.72
C LEU A 263 -6.57 -28.00 -18.87
N ILE A 264 -6.97 -28.43 -20.07
CA ILE A 264 -8.32 -28.94 -20.32
C ILE A 264 -8.59 -30.22 -19.51
N ASP A 265 -7.60 -31.10 -19.35
CA ASP A 265 -7.73 -32.33 -18.56
C ASP A 265 -7.84 -32.05 -17.05
N GLU A 266 -7.08 -31.07 -16.54
CA GLU A 266 -7.21 -30.59 -15.17
C GLU A 266 -8.58 -29.96 -14.89
N ILE A 267 -9.09 -29.15 -15.84
CA ILE A 267 -10.43 -28.57 -15.73
C ILE A 267 -11.50 -29.66 -15.72
N LYS A 268 -11.39 -30.67 -16.59
CA LYS A 268 -12.32 -31.82 -16.61
C LYS A 268 -12.29 -32.58 -15.28
N THR A 269 -11.11 -32.81 -14.73
CA THR A 269 -10.95 -33.45 -13.41
C THR A 269 -11.62 -32.61 -12.31
N GLY A 270 -11.44 -31.28 -12.35
CA GLY A 270 -12.09 -30.34 -11.46
C GLY A 270 -13.63 -30.35 -11.58
N ILE A 271 -14.17 -30.47 -12.79
CA ILE A 271 -15.62 -30.59 -13.03
C ILE A 271 -16.16 -31.85 -12.37
N THR A 272 -15.52 -33.01 -12.55
CA THR A 272 -15.97 -34.25 -11.88
C THR A 272 -15.97 -34.14 -10.35
N LEU A 273 -14.99 -33.45 -9.77
CA LEU A 273 -14.94 -33.22 -8.32
C LEU A 273 -16.03 -32.26 -7.85
N LEU A 274 -16.36 -31.24 -8.66
CA LEU A 274 -17.46 -30.32 -8.40
C LEU A 274 -18.83 -31.00 -8.53
N GLU A 275 -19.02 -31.85 -9.53
CA GLU A 275 -20.23 -32.65 -9.71
C GLU A 275 -20.43 -33.62 -8.53
N ASP A 276 -19.37 -34.31 -8.10
CA ASP A 276 -19.40 -35.16 -6.91
C ASP A 276 -19.72 -34.35 -5.65
N PHE A 277 -19.14 -33.16 -5.51
CA PHE A 277 -19.44 -32.24 -4.41
C PHE A 277 -20.90 -31.76 -4.42
N VAL A 278 -21.44 -31.36 -5.58
CA VAL A 278 -22.82 -30.91 -5.72
C VAL A 278 -23.80 -32.06 -5.48
N SER A 279 -23.50 -33.27 -5.97
CA SER A 279 -24.34 -34.45 -5.75
C SER A 279 -24.45 -34.85 -4.27
N LYS A 280 -23.41 -34.56 -3.48
CA LYS A 280 -23.35 -34.82 -2.04
C LYS A 280 -24.07 -33.77 -1.20
N ASN A 281 -24.27 -32.55 -1.73
CA ASN A 281 -24.87 -31.44 -1.01
C ASN A 281 -26.27 -31.13 -1.58
N LYS A 282 -27.32 -31.72 -0.97
CA LYS A 282 -28.72 -31.48 -1.35
C LYS A 282 -29.09 -29.99 -1.23
N THR A 283 -29.70 -29.45 -2.27
CA THR A 283 -30.27 -28.10 -2.32
C THR A 283 -31.41 -27.96 -1.30
N VAL A 284 -31.30 -26.99 -0.39
CA VAL A 284 -32.39 -26.59 0.50
C VAL A 284 -33.35 -25.72 -0.29
N GLU A 285 -34.56 -26.22 -0.56
CA GLU A 285 -35.63 -25.42 -1.15
C GLU A 285 -36.04 -24.31 -0.17
N VAL A 286 -35.77 -23.06 -0.55
CA VAL A 286 -36.28 -21.89 0.17
C VAL A 286 -37.65 -21.57 -0.42
N THR A 287 -38.71 -22.00 0.26
CA THR A 287 -40.08 -21.58 -0.03
C THR A 287 -40.22 -20.07 0.12
N SER A 288 -40.57 -19.39 -0.97
CA SER A 288 -40.95 -17.98 -0.99
C SER A 288 -42.27 -17.78 -0.21
N VAL A 289 -42.20 -17.00 0.86
CA VAL A 289 -43.39 -16.54 1.59
C VAL A 289 -43.83 -15.22 0.99
N ASN A 290 -45.10 -15.19 0.55
CA ASN A 290 -45.83 -14.06 -0.04
C ASN A 290 -45.88 -12.83 0.85
#